data_AF-A0A522PN42-F1
#
_entry.id   AF-A0A522PN42-F1
#
_cell.length_a   1.000
_cell.length_b   1.000
_cell.length_c   1.000
_cell.angle_alpha   90.00
_cell.angle_beta   90.00
_cell.angle_gamma   90.00
#
_symmetry.space_group_name_H-M   'P 1'
#
loop_
_entity.id
_entity.type
_entity.pdbx_description
1 polymer ?
#
loop_
_entity_poly.entity_id
_entity_poly.type
_entity_poly.pdbx_seq_one_letter_code
_entity_poly.pdbx_strand_id
1 'polypeptide(L)'
;WDRRLDGALAQAICSINAVKGVEFGLGFAQTGRRGSAVHDVIEGLTDGRWRHRTNNAGGLTGGVSNGEPIVVRGAVKPISTLAHPLPSADLRTGRPVEVAHYERSDVSVVPAAGVIGEAMVLLTLTRFMLEKFGGDSLPDVRDSLARYRARTVALPDDAHPSDGAAEDALPAAGSEADVEAGSGGDD
;
A
#
# COMPACT_ATOMS: atom_id res chain seq x y z
N TRP A 1 9.20 -10.07 -10.26
CA TRP A 1 8.96 -9.70 -8.83
C TRP A 1 9.21 -8.20 -8.65
N ASP A 2 10.23 -7.68 -9.31
CA ASP A 2 10.57 -6.27 -9.58
C ASP A 2 9.48 -5.35 -10.17
N ARG A 3 8.45 -5.89 -10.83
CA ARG A 3 7.33 -5.10 -11.39
C ARG A 3 6.15 -4.88 -10.44
N ARG A 4 6.26 -5.27 -9.17
CA ARG A 4 5.18 -5.04 -8.19
C ARG A 4 5.19 -3.59 -7.70
N LEU A 5 4.01 -2.97 -7.62
CA LEU A 5 3.83 -1.57 -7.23
C LEU A 5 4.21 -1.31 -5.77
N ASP A 6 3.83 -2.22 -4.86
CA ASP A 6 4.23 -2.20 -3.45
C ASP A 6 5.76 -2.20 -3.28
N GLY A 7 6.48 -3.07 -4.01
CA GLY A 7 7.94 -3.12 -3.99
C GLY A 7 8.59 -1.81 -4.46
N ALA A 8 8.05 -1.20 -5.52
CA ALA A 8 8.52 0.08 -6.02
C ALA A 8 8.23 1.25 -5.04
N LEU A 9 7.04 1.27 -4.45
CA LEU A 9 6.67 2.27 -3.44
C LEU A 9 7.54 2.12 -2.18
N ALA A 10 7.81 0.88 -1.75
CA ALA A 10 8.68 0.59 -0.61
C ALA A 10 10.09 1.11 -0.87
N GLN A 11 10.65 0.85 -2.05
CA GLN A 11 11.95 1.38 -2.45
C GLN A 11 11.96 2.91 -2.43
N ALA A 12 10.94 3.55 -3.02
CA ALA A 12 10.83 5.00 -3.10
C ALA A 12 10.78 5.65 -1.71
N ILE A 13 9.91 5.18 -0.82
CA ILE A 13 9.80 5.70 0.54
C ILE A 13 11.05 5.40 1.37
N CYS A 14 11.60 4.19 1.28
CA CYS A 14 12.79 3.80 2.04
C CYS A 14 14.04 4.57 1.60
N SER A 15 14.08 5.08 0.37
CA SER A 15 15.19 5.90 -0.13
C SER A 15 15.25 7.30 0.49
N ILE A 16 14.18 7.77 1.13
CA ILE A 16 14.14 9.07 1.80
C ILE A 16 15.08 9.04 2.99
N ASN A 17 15.90 10.09 3.13
CA ASN A 17 16.85 10.19 4.23
C ASN A 17 16.14 10.00 5.59
N ALA A 18 16.80 9.25 6.47
CA ALA A 18 16.31 8.87 7.80
C ALA A 18 15.10 7.92 7.85
N VAL A 19 14.48 7.53 6.73
CA VAL A 19 13.49 6.42 6.74
C VAL A 19 14.20 5.09 7.06
N LYS A 20 13.55 4.27 7.88
CA LYS A 20 14.04 2.96 8.35
C LYS A 20 13.03 1.83 8.29
N GLY A 21 11.78 2.13 7.91
CA GLY A 21 10.74 1.14 7.71
C GLY A 21 9.66 1.69 6.80
N VAL A 22 9.01 0.80 6.06
CA VAL A 22 7.87 1.12 5.21
C VAL A 22 6.79 0.07 5.44
N GLU A 23 5.55 0.51 5.51
CA GLU A 23 4.39 -0.37 5.66
C GLU A 23 3.21 0.12 4.82
N PHE A 24 2.32 -0.82 4.46
CA PHE A 24 1.15 -0.58 3.61
C PHE A 24 -0.13 -0.94 4.36
N GLY A 25 -1.15 -0.09 4.29
CA GLY A 25 -2.43 -0.33 4.96
C GLY A 25 -2.28 -0.53 6.48
N LEU A 26 -2.68 -1.71 6.98
CA LEU A 26 -2.48 -2.15 8.37
C LEU A 26 -1.01 -2.48 8.70
N GLY A 27 -0.16 -2.67 7.69
CA GLY A 27 1.27 -2.82 7.86
C GLY A 27 1.67 -4.03 8.70
N PHE A 28 2.65 -3.84 9.59
CA PHE A 28 3.12 -4.91 10.47
C PHE A 28 2.02 -5.44 11.41
N ALA A 29 0.95 -4.67 11.66
CA ALA A 29 -0.16 -5.15 12.49
C ALA A 29 -0.92 -6.34 11.85
N GLN A 30 -0.78 -6.56 10.54
CA GLN A 30 -1.37 -7.71 9.85
C GLN A 30 -0.75 -9.04 10.30
N THR A 31 0.56 -9.06 10.63
CA THR A 31 1.29 -10.31 10.91
C THR A 31 0.87 -10.95 12.24
N GLY A 32 0.19 -10.20 13.11
CA GLY A 32 -0.34 -10.67 14.38
C GLY A 32 -1.84 -11.00 14.35
N ARG A 33 -2.49 -11.00 13.18
CA ARG A 33 -3.94 -11.17 13.03
C ARG A 33 -4.27 -12.44 12.23
N ARG A 34 -5.49 -12.96 12.41
CA ARG A 34 -6.03 -14.05 11.58
C ARG A 34 -6.35 -13.51 10.19
N GLY A 35 -6.22 -14.35 9.15
CA GLY A 35 -6.52 -13.97 7.77
C GLY A 35 -7.94 -13.40 7.59
N SER A 36 -8.92 -13.96 8.30
CA SER A 36 -10.31 -13.46 8.32
C SER A 36 -10.48 -12.03 8.85
N ALA A 37 -9.45 -11.47 9.49
CA ALA A 37 -9.42 -10.10 10.01
C ALA A 37 -8.39 -9.20 9.28
N VAL A 38 -7.76 -9.70 8.21
CA VAL A 38 -6.74 -8.97 7.43
C VAL A 38 -7.19 -8.73 6.00
N HIS A 39 -7.82 -9.71 5.33
CA HIS A 39 -8.24 -9.55 3.94
C HIS A 39 -9.45 -8.63 3.80
N ASP A 40 -9.56 -7.98 2.64
CA ASP A 40 -10.53 -6.92 2.37
C ASP A 40 -11.68 -7.47 1.53
N VAL A 41 -12.76 -7.88 2.19
CA VAL A 41 -13.94 -8.47 1.52
C VAL A 41 -14.47 -7.54 0.42
N ILE A 42 -14.53 -8.04 -0.82
CA ILE A 42 -15.18 -7.38 -1.94
C ILE A 42 -16.71 -7.54 -1.81
N GLU A 43 -17.44 -6.44 -1.61
CA GLU A 43 -18.89 -6.44 -1.37
C GLU A 43 -19.73 -6.36 -2.66
N GLY A 44 -19.07 -6.27 -3.81
CA GLY A 44 -19.70 -6.22 -5.12
C GLY A 44 -19.41 -4.93 -5.88
N LEU A 45 -20.07 -4.77 -7.02
CA LEU A 45 -19.88 -3.63 -7.93
C LEU A 45 -20.94 -2.55 -7.63
N THR A 46 -20.51 -1.31 -7.39
CA THR A 46 -21.39 -0.14 -7.26
C THR A 46 -20.83 1.01 -8.09
N ASP A 47 -21.66 1.65 -8.91
CA ASP A 47 -21.25 2.77 -9.78
C ASP A 47 -20.02 2.45 -10.65
N GLY A 48 -19.90 1.20 -11.11
CA GLY A 48 -18.77 0.74 -11.92
C GLY A 48 -17.47 0.52 -11.16
N ARG A 49 -17.50 0.43 -9.83
CA ARG A 49 -16.33 0.17 -8.98
C ARG A 49 -16.58 -0.99 -8.02
N TRP A 50 -15.59 -1.86 -7.89
CA TRP A 50 -15.58 -2.88 -6.84
C TRP A 50 -15.40 -2.19 -5.50
N ARG A 51 -16.34 -2.43 -4.57
CA ARG A 51 -16.26 -1.91 -3.21
C ARG A 51 -15.61 -2.93 -2.30
N HIS A 52 -14.61 -2.51 -1.54
CA HIS A 52 -14.06 -3.30 -0.46
C HIS A 52 -14.67 -2.82 0.87
N ARG A 53 -15.02 -3.77 1.75
CA ARG A 53 -15.56 -3.46 3.07
C ARG A 53 -14.57 -2.68 3.93
N THR A 54 -13.30 -3.01 3.79
CA THR A 54 -12.17 -2.40 4.51
C THR A 54 -11.04 -2.11 3.53
N ASN A 55 -10.02 -1.39 3.98
CA ASN A 55 -8.81 -1.11 3.21
C ASN A 55 -7.57 -1.47 4.05
N ASN A 56 -7.56 -2.70 4.57
CA ASN A 56 -6.48 -3.24 5.38
C ASN A 56 -5.21 -3.46 4.56
N ALA A 57 -5.35 -3.81 3.27
CA ALA A 57 -4.26 -3.98 2.33
C ALA A 57 -3.64 -2.64 1.87
N GLY A 58 -4.34 -1.52 2.10
CA GLY A 58 -3.84 -0.18 1.79
C GLY A 58 -3.81 0.11 0.30
N GLY A 59 -4.85 -0.29 -0.43
CA GLY A 59 -5.05 -0.02 -1.85
C GLY A 59 -4.25 -0.92 -2.78
N LEU A 60 -3.57 -1.95 -2.25
CA LEU A 60 -2.62 -2.78 -2.97
C LEU A 60 -2.93 -4.27 -2.72
N THR A 61 -3.17 -5.01 -3.78
CA THR A 61 -3.39 -6.46 -3.72
C THR A 61 -2.58 -7.13 -4.82
N GLY A 62 -1.88 -8.24 -4.53
CA GLY A 62 -1.05 -8.93 -5.53
C GLY A 62 0.07 -8.09 -6.16
N GLY A 63 0.43 -6.94 -5.58
CA GLY A 63 1.40 -6.00 -6.14
C GLY A 63 0.82 -5.04 -7.20
N VAL A 64 -0.50 -4.89 -7.29
CA VAL A 64 -1.20 -3.92 -8.15
C VAL A 64 -2.18 -3.07 -7.33
N SER A 65 -2.59 -1.92 -7.86
CA SER A 65 -3.63 -1.09 -7.25
C SER A 65 -5.01 -1.74 -7.37
N ASN A 66 -5.75 -1.88 -6.26
CA ASN A 66 -7.07 -2.54 -6.24
C ASN A 66 -8.26 -1.57 -6.38
N GLY A 67 -7.99 -0.25 -6.39
CA GLY A 67 -9.02 0.79 -6.55
C GLY A 67 -9.36 1.54 -5.26
N GLU A 68 -8.98 1.00 -4.11
CA GLU A 68 -9.06 1.70 -2.82
C GLU A 68 -7.89 2.71 -2.65
N PRO A 69 -7.97 3.62 -1.68
CA PRO A 69 -6.87 4.55 -1.39
C PRO A 69 -5.56 3.80 -1.11
N ILE A 70 -4.49 4.19 -1.81
CA ILE A 70 -3.15 3.67 -1.53
C ILE A 70 -2.66 4.29 -0.21
N VAL A 71 -2.42 3.45 0.80
CA VAL A 71 -1.98 3.87 2.13
C VAL A 71 -0.55 3.36 2.35
N VAL A 72 0.42 4.27 2.35
CA VAL A 72 1.83 3.99 2.63
C VAL A 72 2.28 4.80 3.84
N ARG A 73 3.04 4.18 4.74
CA ARG A 73 3.63 4.85 5.91
C ARG A 73 5.13 4.61 5.95
N GLY A 74 5.88 5.66 6.28
CA GLY A 74 7.33 5.61 6.46
C GLY A 74 7.72 5.87 7.91
N ALA A 75 8.57 5.02 8.47
CA ALA A 75 9.12 5.18 9.82
C ALA A 75 10.43 5.99 9.76
N VAL A 76 10.40 7.24 10.23
CA VAL A 76 11.54 8.16 10.19
C VAL A 76 12.30 8.10 11.51
N LYS A 77 13.60 7.77 11.47
CA LYS A 77 14.45 7.83 12.66
C LYS A 77 14.68 9.27 13.11
N PRO A 78 14.97 9.50 14.40
CA PRO A 78 15.46 10.80 14.86
C PRO A 78 16.72 11.25 14.10
N ILE A 79 16.84 12.56 13.94
CA ILE A 79 18.00 13.19 13.30
C ILE A 79 19.31 12.75 13.97
N SER A 80 20.36 12.66 13.17
CA SER A 80 21.64 12.10 13.63
C SER A 80 22.41 13.05 14.56
N THR A 81 22.24 14.36 14.40
CA THR A 81 22.92 15.37 15.22
C THR A 81 22.03 15.77 16.39
N LEU A 82 22.58 15.66 17.60
CA LEU A 82 21.88 15.95 18.84
C LEU A 82 22.43 17.23 19.47
N ALA A 83 21.57 18.04 20.08
CA ALA A 83 22.00 19.23 20.84
C ALA A 83 22.91 18.86 22.02
N HIS A 84 22.77 17.64 22.55
CA HIS A 84 23.73 16.99 23.42
C HIS A 84 24.42 15.89 22.62
N PRO A 85 25.57 16.17 21.99
CA PRO A 85 26.20 15.23 21.08
C PRO A 85 26.70 13.99 21.81
N LEU A 86 26.70 12.86 21.11
CA LEU A 86 27.25 11.61 21.62
C LEU A 86 28.76 11.56 21.41
N PRO A 87 29.49 10.71 22.16
CA PRO A 87 30.86 10.36 21.83
C PRO A 87 30.98 9.82 20.40
N SER A 88 32.14 10.06 19.78
CA SER A 88 32.44 9.62 18.42
C SER A 88 33.94 9.30 18.28
N ALA A 89 34.46 9.27 17.06
CA ALA A 89 35.88 9.11 16.78
C ALA A 89 36.36 10.11 15.73
N ASP A 90 37.56 10.65 15.90
CA ASP A 90 38.25 11.41 14.85
C ASP A 90 38.76 10.44 13.78
N LEU A 91 38.20 10.55 12.57
CA LEU A 91 38.54 9.66 11.44
C LEU A 91 39.97 9.83 10.92
N ARG A 92 40.66 10.94 11.23
CA ARG A 92 42.06 11.15 10.84
C ARG A 92 43.03 10.49 11.83
N THR A 93 42.72 10.56 13.12
CA THR A 93 43.62 10.08 14.18
C THR A 93 43.23 8.71 14.74
N GLY A 94 42.00 8.25 14.47
CA GLY A 94 41.42 7.02 15.00
C GLY A 94 41.08 7.08 16.51
N ARG A 95 41.18 8.27 17.14
CA ARG A 95 40.99 8.42 18.59
C ARG A 95 39.53 8.74 18.93
N PRO A 96 39.03 8.27 20.09
CA PRO A 96 37.73 8.69 20.60
C PRO A 96 37.68 10.21 20.81
N VAL A 97 36.52 10.80 20.52
CA VAL A 97 36.18 12.18 20.87
C VAL A 97 34.91 12.17 21.72
N GLU A 98 34.87 12.98 22.78
CA GLU A 98 33.74 13.02 23.71
C GLU A 98 32.47 13.62 23.09
N VAL A 99 32.63 14.46 22.06
CA VAL A 99 31.54 15.23 21.47
C VAL A 99 31.58 15.11 19.96
N ALA A 100 30.55 14.49 19.39
CA ALA A 100 30.33 14.47 17.94
C ALA A 100 30.07 15.89 17.39
N HIS A 101 30.45 16.11 16.13
CA HIS A 101 30.21 17.37 15.47
C HIS A 101 28.70 17.64 15.29
N TYR A 102 28.28 18.88 15.52
CA TYR A 102 26.90 19.31 15.46
C TYR A 102 26.66 20.12 14.18
N GLU A 103 25.75 19.64 13.34
CA GLU A 103 25.51 20.20 12.00
C GLU A 103 24.19 20.96 11.90
N ARG A 104 23.10 20.41 12.45
CA ARG A 104 21.76 21.01 12.32
C ARG A 104 21.01 21.10 13.64
N SER A 105 20.12 22.08 13.71
CA SER A 105 19.36 22.46 14.90
C SER A 105 17.86 22.20 14.85
N ASP A 106 17.35 21.64 13.76
CA ASP A 106 15.98 21.13 13.71
C ASP A 106 15.75 20.08 14.80
N VAL A 107 14.52 19.98 15.34
CA VAL A 107 14.15 18.94 16.31
C VAL A 107 13.49 17.75 15.62
N SER A 108 12.80 17.99 14.51
CA SER A 108 12.09 16.96 13.75
C SER A 108 12.14 17.24 12.26
N VAL A 109 12.39 16.17 11.50
CA VAL A 109 12.31 16.15 10.03
C VAL A 109 11.03 15.49 9.52
N VAL A 110 10.17 14.99 10.42
CA VAL A 110 9.01 14.17 10.03
C VAL A 110 8.04 14.92 9.11
N PRO A 111 7.67 16.19 9.35
CA PRO A 111 6.79 16.91 8.43
C PRO A 111 7.39 17.09 7.03
N ALA A 112 8.69 17.42 6.96
CA ALA A 112 9.39 17.56 5.68
C ALA A 112 9.51 16.21 4.96
N ALA A 113 9.77 15.13 5.69
CA ALA A 113 9.79 13.77 5.15
C ALA A 113 8.42 13.35 4.59
N GLY A 114 7.31 13.82 5.17
CA GLY A 114 5.96 13.63 4.64
C GLY A 114 5.79 14.21 3.23
N VAL A 115 6.19 15.47 3.03
CA VAL A 115 6.14 16.14 1.71
C VAL A 115 7.01 15.43 0.69
N ILE A 116 8.22 15.01 1.08
CA ILE A 116 9.09 14.21 0.21
C ILE A 116 8.43 12.87 -0.11
N GLY A 117 7.79 12.23 0.88
CA GLY A 117 7.04 10.99 0.72
C GLY A 117 5.95 11.10 -0.33
N GLU A 118 5.12 12.14 -0.28
CA GLU A 118 4.08 12.42 -1.28
C GLU A 118 4.68 12.54 -2.69
N ALA A 119 5.77 13.31 -2.84
CA ALA A 119 6.45 13.44 -4.13
C ALA A 119 6.99 12.11 -4.65
N MET A 120 7.62 11.31 -3.78
CA MET A 120 8.16 9.99 -4.14
C MET A 120 7.07 9.00 -4.57
N VAL A 121 5.92 9.02 -3.90
CA VAL A 121 4.74 8.23 -4.29
C VAL A 121 4.23 8.68 -5.67
N LEU A 122 4.06 9.99 -5.89
CA LEU A 122 3.57 10.52 -7.16
C LEU A 122 4.49 10.18 -8.34
N LEU A 123 5.81 10.33 -8.16
CA LEU A 123 6.79 9.95 -9.19
C LEU A 123 6.72 8.45 -9.51
N THR A 124 6.58 7.62 -8.48
CA THR A 124 6.46 6.17 -8.64
C THR A 124 5.16 5.80 -9.37
N LEU A 125 4.02 6.34 -8.94
CA LEU A 125 2.73 6.11 -9.60
C LEU A 125 2.74 6.59 -11.05
N THR A 126 3.34 7.76 -11.32
CA THR A 126 3.46 8.29 -12.69
C THR A 126 4.24 7.33 -13.58
N ARG A 127 5.35 6.76 -13.10
CA ARG A 127 6.09 5.74 -13.86
C ARG A 127 5.22 4.54 -14.22
N PHE A 128 4.50 3.97 -13.26
CA PHE A 128 3.62 2.82 -13.51
C PHE A 128 2.43 3.17 -14.41
N MET A 129 1.88 4.38 -14.30
CA MET A 129 0.84 4.87 -15.18
C MET A 129 1.33 4.98 -16.62
N LEU A 130 2.51 5.57 -16.83
CA LEU A 130 3.10 5.69 -18.17
C LEU A 130 3.47 4.32 -18.75
N GLU A 131 3.97 3.39 -17.94
CA GLU A 131 4.24 2.01 -18.37
C GLU A 131 2.95 1.27 -18.78
N LYS A 132 1.85 1.49 -18.07
CA LYS A 132 0.56 0.84 -18.36
C LYS A 132 -0.17 1.45 -19.56
N PHE A 133 -0.14 2.79 -19.69
CA PHE A 133 -0.97 3.51 -20.65
C PHE A 133 -0.22 3.99 -21.90
N GLY A 134 1.11 4.08 -21.85
CA GLY A 134 1.94 4.62 -22.91
C GLY A 134 1.61 6.07 -23.26
N GLY A 135 1.98 6.48 -24.48
CA GLY A 135 1.70 7.81 -25.03
C GLY A 135 2.90 8.76 -24.96
N ASP A 136 3.06 9.56 -26.01
CA ASP A 136 4.14 10.56 -26.10
C ASP A 136 3.65 11.97 -25.72
N SER A 137 2.34 12.14 -25.59
CA SER A 137 1.69 13.39 -25.17
C SER A 137 0.61 13.15 -24.11
N LEU A 138 0.28 14.20 -23.35
CA LEU A 138 -0.80 14.13 -22.35
C LEU A 138 -2.17 13.72 -22.94
N PRO A 139 -2.59 14.20 -24.14
CA PRO A 139 -3.77 13.68 -24.82
C PRO A 139 -3.75 12.16 -25.03
N ASP A 140 -2.64 11.59 -25.51
CA ASP A 140 -2.53 10.15 -25.77
C ASP A 140 -2.73 9.34 -24.48
N VAL A 141 -2.09 9.78 -23.39
CA VAL A 141 -2.22 9.14 -22.06
C VAL A 141 -3.67 9.21 -21.58
N ARG A 142 -4.33 10.37 -21.75
CA ARG A 142 -5.74 10.57 -21.34
C ARG A 142 -6.69 9.68 -22.13
N ASP A 143 -6.51 9.56 -23.43
CA ASP A 143 -7.36 8.73 -24.30
C ASP A 143 -7.16 7.23 -24.00
N SER A 144 -5.92 6.82 -23.74
CA SER A 144 -5.59 5.45 -23.31
C SER A 144 -6.26 5.12 -21.97
N LEU A 145 -6.18 6.03 -20.99
CA LEU A 145 -6.83 5.89 -19.68
C LEU A 145 -8.36 5.86 -19.79
N ALA A 146 -8.96 6.72 -20.61
CA ALA A 146 -10.41 6.76 -20.82
C ALA A 146 -10.93 5.44 -21.41
N ARG A 147 -10.25 4.91 -22.43
CA ARG A 147 -10.55 3.60 -23.02
C ARG A 147 -10.40 2.47 -22.01
N TYR A 148 -9.36 2.51 -21.16
CA TYR A 148 -9.19 1.54 -20.09
C TYR A 148 -10.36 1.57 -19.11
N ARG A 149 -10.73 2.75 -18.60
CA ARG A 149 -11.84 2.90 -17.65
C ARG A 149 -13.18 2.42 -18.23
N ALA A 150 -13.47 2.76 -19.49
CA ALA A 150 -14.70 2.31 -20.15
C ALA A 150 -14.79 0.77 -20.21
N ARG A 151 -13.67 0.08 -20.46
CA ARG A 151 -13.63 -1.39 -20.48
C ARG A 151 -13.78 -2.03 -19.10
N THR A 152 -13.22 -1.42 -18.05
CA THR A 152 -13.24 -2.01 -16.70
C THR A 152 -14.60 -1.84 -16.00
N VAL A 153 -15.40 -0.85 -16.41
CA VAL A 153 -16.75 -0.62 -15.87
C VAL A 153 -17.79 -1.54 -16.52
N ALA A 154 -17.56 -1.97 -17.77
CA ALA A 154 -18.42 -2.94 -18.44
C ALA A 154 -18.06 -4.36 -17.93
N LEU A 155 -18.90 -4.94 -17.07
CA LEU A 155 -18.86 -6.38 -16.83
C LEU A 155 -19.15 -7.09 -18.17
N PRO A 156 -18.50 -8.23 -18.49
CA PRO A 156 -18.94 -9.07 -19.61
C PRO A 156 -20.41 -9.47 -19.38
N ASP A 157 -21.23 -9.48 -20.44
CA ASP A 157 -22.66 -9.86 -20.38
C ASP A 157 -22.90 -11.35 -20.04
N ASP A 158 -21.84 -12.11 -19.75
CA ASP A 158 -21.87 -13.57 -19.60
C ASP A 158 -21.89 -13.95 -18.11
N ALA A 159 -22.90 -13.48 -17.37
CA ALA A 159 -23.25 -14.13 -16.12
C ALA A 159 -23.81 -15.51 -16.49
N HIS A 160 -23.08 -16.58 -16.15
CA HIS A 160 -23.60 -17.94 -16.21
C HIS A 160 -25.00 -17.99 -15.58
N PRO A 161 -25.99 -18.62 -16.24
CA PRO A 161 -27.32 -18.76 -15.65
C PRO A 161 -27.18 -19.48 -14.32
N SER A 162 -27.78 -18.90 -13.28
CA SER A 162 -27.96 -19.54 -11.99
C SER A 162 -28.62 -20.92 -12.21
N ASP A 163 -27.88 -22.00 -11.96
CA ASP A 163 -28.54 -23.28 -11.74
C ASP A 163 -29.40 -23.16 -10.48
N GLY A 164 -30.67 -23.48 -10.66
CA GLY A 164 -31.77 -23.05 -9.82
C GLY A 164 -31.92 -23.81 -8.51
N ALA A 165 -32.69 -23.16 -7.63
CA ALA A 165 -33.59 -23.73 -6.64
C ALA A 165 -33.08 -24.87 -5.74
N ALA A 166 -32.88 -24.51 -4.47
CA ALA A 166 -33.53 -25.22 -3.39
C ALA A 166 -33.96 -24.21 -2.31
N GLU A 167 -35.26 -23.92 -2.30
CA GLU A 167 -35.95 -23.53 -1.08
C GLU A 167 -35.77 -24.66 -0.07
N ASP A 168 -35.24 -24.37 1.12
CA ASP A 168 -35.71 -25.05 2.31
C ASP A 168 -35.47 -24.17 3.54
N ALA A 169 -36.54 -24.04 4.33
CA ALA A 169 -36.61 -23.23 5.53
C ALA A 169 -35.61 -23.72 6.59
N LEU A 170 -34.85 -22.80 7.17
CA LEU A 170 -34.04 -23.07 8.37
C LEU A 170 -34.96 -23.37 9.57
N PRO A 171 -34.85 -24.54 10.23
CA PRO A 171 -35.37 -24.70 11.58
C PRO A 171 -34.35 -24.20 12.61
N ALA A 172 -34.88 -23.90 13.80
CA ALA A 172 -34.18 -23.26 14.91
C ALA A 172 -32.97 -24.03 15.46
N ALA A 173 -32.01 -23.22 15.91
CA ALA A 173 -30.81 -23.49 16.71
C ALA A 173 -30.62 -24.88 17.36
N GLY A 174 -29.46 -25.49 17.08
CA GLY A 174 -28.88 -26.59 17.85
C GLY A 174 -27.45 -26.95 17.41
N SER A 175 -26.50 -26.83 18.35
CA SER A 175 -25.16 -27.45 18.51
C SER A 175 -24.10 -27.48 17.38
N GLU A 176 -22.90 -27.06 17.80
CA GLU A 176 -21.53 -27.31 17.31
C GLU A 176 -21.32 -28.29 16.15
N ALA A 177 -20.66 -27.82 15.07
CA ALA A 177 -19.36 -28.31 14.57
C ALA A 177 -19.07 -27.75 13.16
N ASP A 178 -17.83 -27.31 12.97
CA ASP A 178 -17.05 -27.12 11.75
C ASP A 178 -17.80 -27.02 10.40
N VAL A 179 -17.85 -25.80 9.86
CA VAL A 179 -18.07 -25.56 8.43
C VAL A 179 -16.93 -24.68 7.89
N GLU A 180 -16.13 -25.31 7.05
CA GLU A 180 -15.02 -24.77 6.30
C GLU A 180 -15.53 -23.67 5.33
N ALA A 181 -15.33 -22.40 5.72
CA ALA A 181 -15.67 -21.26 4.89
C ALA A 181 -14.59 -21.07 3.82
N GLY A 182 -15.01 -21.14 2.55
CA GLY A 182 -14.17 -20.88 1.38
C GLY A 182 -13.42 -19.55 1.50
N SER A 183 -12.13 -19.59 1.21
CA SER A 183 -11.23 -18.45 1.22
C SER A 183 -11.65 -17.41 0.17
N GLY A 184 -12.36 -16.37 0.60
CA GLY A 184 -12.55 -15.12 -0.16
C GLY A 184 -11.26 -14.31 -0.23
N GLY A 185 -10.18 -14.94 -0.70
CA GLY A 185 -8.87 -14.33 -0.86
C GLY A 185 -8.82 -13.51 -2.14
N ASP A 186 -8.30 -12.30 -2.04
CA ASP A 186 -8.21 -11.31 -3.13
C ASP A 186 -6.98 -11.52 -4.04
N ASP A 187 -6.36 -12.71 -4.04
CA ASP A 187 -5.10 -12.99 -4.74
C ASP A 187 -5.22 -13.04 -6.28
#